data_AF-A0A2G2AXD0-F1
#
_entry.id   AF-A0A2G2AXD0-F1
#
_cell.length_a   1.000
_cell.length_b   1.000
_cell.length_c   1.000
_cell.angle_alpha   90.00
_cell.angle_beta   90.00
_cell.angle_gamma   90.00
#
_symmetry.space_group_name_H-M   'P 1'
#
loop_
_entity.id
_entity.type
_entity.pdbx_description
1 polymer ?
#
loop_
_entity_poly.entity_id
_entity_poly.type
_entity_poly.pdbx_seq_one_letter_code
_entity_poly.pdbx_strand_id
1 'polypeptide(L)'
;MLYKIQAKYKKERLKDFFSKLTDGSIESLKPDGTEILHSMKNAKISSDNIIVWYESCFCEIPLNHERTTVYDKYFDAFIPDLVERRKDDIVGKSFWEYMRTL
;
A
#
# COMPACT_ATOMS: atom_id res chain seq x y z
N MET A 1 -2.24 16.20 -0.18
CA MET A 1 -3.48 15.74 -0.84
C MET A 1 -3.80 14.34 -0.34
N LEU A 2 -5.05 13.88 -0.43
CA LEU A 2 -5.44 12.55 0.01
C LEU A 2 -5.86 11.70 -1.19
N TYR A 3 -5.35 10.48 -1.29
CA TYR A 3 -5.67 9.56 -2.37
C TYR A 3 -6.31 8.29 -1.84
N LYS A 4 -7.36 7.80 -2.52
CA LYS A 4 -7.81 6.42 -2.44
C LYS A 4 -7.07 5.65 -3.51
N ILE A 5 -6.29 4.66 -3.12
CA ILE A 5 -5.44 3.93 -4.06
C ILE A 5 -5.99 2.55 -4.27
N GLN A 6 -5.98 2.10 -5.52
CA GLN A 6 -6.15 0.70 -5.87
C GLN A 6 -4.86 0.20 -6.51
N ALA A 7 -4.41 -0.99 -6.13
CA ALA A 7 -3.26 -1.62 -6.76
C ALA A 7 -3.42 -3.14 -6.78
N LYS A 8 -2.87 -3.78 -7.81
CA LYS A 8 -2.82 -5.24 -7.92
C LYS A 8 -1.55 -5.78 -7.30
N TYR A 9 -1.64 -6.66 -6.31
CA TYR A 9 -0.44 -7.24 -5.72
C TYR A 9 0.14 -8.42 -6.51
N LYS A 10 1.47 -8.51 -6.50
CA LYS A 10 2.27 -9.62 -7.05
C LYS A 10 2.32 -10.76 -6.04
N LYS A 11 1.51 -11.80 -6.24
CA LYS A 11 1.37 -12.95 -5.30
C LYS A 11 2.72 -13.54 -4.91
N GLU A 12 3.59 -13.72 -5.89
CA GLU A 12 4.93 -14.29 -5.76
C GLU A 12 5.89 -13.41 -4.95
N ARG A 13 5.57 -12.14 -4.75
CA ARG A 13 6.38 -11.18 -3.98
C ARG A 13 5.87 -10.94 -2.57
N LEU A 14 4.67 -11.42 -2.22
CA LEU A 14 4.05 -11.07 -0.93
C LEU A 14 4.80 -11.57 0.30
N LYS A 15 5.41 -12.77 0.23
CA LYS A 15 6.21 -13.29 1.35
C LYS A 15 7.42 -12.39 1.64
N ASP A 16 8.15 -12.01 0.59
CA ASP A 16 9.27 -11.07 0.69
C ASP A 16 8.79 -9.71 1.19
N PHE A 17 7.67 -9.20 0.64
CA PHE A 17 7.12 -7.91 1.05
C PHE A 17 6.78 -7.88 2.54
N PHE A 18 6.08 -8.91 3.02
CA PHE A 18 5.69 -9.00 4.42
C PHE A 18 6.91 -9.13 5.34
N SER A 19 7.93 -9.88 4.93
CA SER A 19 9.22 -9.91 5.65
C SER A 19 9.81 -8.51 5.76
N LYS A 20 9.84 -7.74 4.66
CA LYS A 20 10.40 -6.38 4.65
C LYS A 20 9.59 -5.35 5.42
N LEU A 21 8.28 -5.55 5.52
CA LEU A 21 7.40 -4.73 6.35
C LEU A 21 7.57 -5.03 7.85
N THR A 22 7.94 -6.26 8.21
CA THR A 22 8.02 -6.73 9.60
C THR A 22 9.43 -6.73 10.18
N ASP A 23 10.46 -6.84 9.33
CA ASP A 23 11.87 -6.79 9.72
C ASP A 23 12.42 -5.35 9.89
N GLY A 24 11.58 -4.33 9.67
CA GLY A 24 11.93 -2.92 9.78
C GLY A 24 12.65 -2.34 8.56
N SER A 25 12.96 -3.14 7.53
CA SER A 25 13.66 -2.66 6.32
C SER A 25 12.90 -1.52 5.66
N ILE A 26 11.59 -1.68 5.44
CA ILE A 26 10.76 -0.64 4.81
C ILE A 26 10.55 0.53 5.77
N GLU A 27 10.26 0.28 7.05
CA GLU A 27 9.99 1.35 8.02
C GLU A 27 11.18 2.30 8.20
N SER A 28 12.41 1.77 8.07
CA SER A 28 13.64 2.55 8.17
C SER A 28 13.87 3.51 6.99
N LEU A 29 13.19 3.31 5.86
CA LEU A 29 13.34 4.17 4.68
C LEU A 29 12.81 5.57 4.96
N LYS A 30 13.56 6.58 4.51
CA LYS A 30 13.17 7.99 4.61
C LYS A 30 12.80 8.55 3.24
N PRO A 31 11.78 9.43 3.17
CA PRO A 31 10.91 9.87 4.27
C PRO A 31 9.75 8.92 4.59
N ASP A 32 9.37 8.01 3.69
CA ASP A 32 8.00 7.44 3.68
C ASP A 32 7.84 6.08 4.35
N GLY A 33 8.91 5.47 4.86
CA GLY A 33 8.88 4.10 5.38
C GLY A 33 7.79 3.84 6.42
N THR A 34 7.58 4.79 7.32
CA THR A 34 6.51 4.73 8.34
C THR A 34 5.12 4.85 7.72
N GLU A 35 4.92 5.73 6.73
CA GLU A 35 3.63 5.87 6.04
C GLU A 35 3.32 4.62 5.23
N ILE A 36 4.30 4.06 4.53
CA ILE A 36 4.14 2.80 3.77
C ILE A 36 3.67 1.67 4.71
N LEU A 37 4.32 1.50 5.87
CA LEU A 37 3.92 0.50 6.85
C LEU A 37 2.49 0.75 7.37
N HIS A 38 2.15 2.02 7.65
CA HIS A 38 0.81 2.40 8.09
C HIS A 38 -0.25 2.10 7.02
N SER A 39 0.00 2.46 5.76
CA SER A 39 -0.85 2.17 4.62
C SER A 39 -1.11 0.67 4.47
N MET A 40 -0.06 -0.16 4.55
CA MET A 40 -0.20 -1.62 4.39
C MET A 40 -0.95 -2.28 5.54
N LYS A 41 -0.84 -1.77 6.77
CA LYS A 41 -1.66 -2.23 7.91
C LYS A 41 -3.14 -1.91 7.75
N ASN A 42 -3.47 -0.84 7.03
CA ASN A 42 -4.86 -0.39 6.82
C ASN A 42 -5.46 -0.83 5.48
N ALA A 43 -4.64 -1.34 4.56
CA ALA A 43 -5.09 -1.80 3.25
C ALA A 43 -6.04 -3.00 3.37
N LYS A 44 -7.06 -3.03 2.51
CA LYS A 44 -7.99 -4.16 2.41
C LYS A 44 -7.98 -4.75 1.00
N ILE A 45 -8.13 -6.05 0.91
CA ILE A 45 -8.31 -6.78 -0.36
C ILE A 45 -9.78 -6.64 -0.77
N SER A 46 -10.04 -5.91 -1.85
CA SER A 46 -11.40 -5.64 -2.34
C SER A 46 -11.90 -6.70 -3.34
N SER A 47 -11.00 -7.30 -4.10
CA SER A 47 -11.28 -8.32 -5.12
C SER A 47 -10.01 -9.10 -5.47
N ASP A 48 -10.05 -9.98 -6.48
CA ASP A 48 -8.94 -10.85 -6.87
C ASP A 48 -7.63 -10.09 -7.11
N ASN A 49 -6.79 -10.12 -6.09
CA ASN A 49 -5.49 -9.49 -5.99
C ASN A 49 -5.48 -7.97 -5.98
N ILE A 50 -6.62 -7.31 -5.79
CA ILE A 50 -6.68 -5.85 -5.67
C ILE A 50 -6.73 -5.47 -4.20
N ILE A 51 -5.80 -4.60 -3.80
CA ILE A 51 -5.81 -3.93 -2.51
C ILE A 51 -6.21 -2.47 -2.66
N VAL A 52 -6.86 -1.96 -1.63
CA VAL A 52 -7.33 -0.59 -1.56
C VAL A 52 -6.96 0.01 -0.21
N TRP A 53 -6.42 1.23 -0.23
CA TRP A 53 -6.08 1.99 0.98
C TRP A 53 -6.20 3.50 0.73
N TYR A 54 -6.05 4.28 1.79
CA TYR A 54 -5.95 5.73 1.73
C TYR A 54 -4.53 6.18 2.12
N GLU A 55 -3.97 7.15 1.40
CA GLU A 55 -2.65 7.70 1.69
C GLU A 55 -2.60 9.20 1.42
N SER A 56 -1.89 9.92 2.30
CA SER A 56 -1.67 11.35 2.13
C SER A 56 -0.36 11.58 1.39
N CYS A 57 -0.39 12.28 0.26
CA CYS A 57 0.80 12.58 -0.53
C CYS A 57 0.76 14.02 -1.06
N PHE A 58 1.91 14.67 -1.14
CA PHE A 58 2.07 16.05 -1.61
C PHE A 58 3.07 16.18 -2.77
N CYS A 59 3.46 15.05 -3.38
CA CYS A 59 4.32 15.03 -4.57
C CYS A 59 3.60 15.59 -5.81
N GLU A 60 4.37 16.11 -6.77
CA GLU A 60 3.85 16.55 -8.07
C GLU A 60 3.19 15.39 -8.84
N ILE A 61 3.83 14.22 -8.80
CA ILE A 61 3.27 12.96 -9.29
C ILE A 61 2.82 12.17 -8.05
N PRO A 62 1.53 11.80 -7.93
CA PRO A 62 1.02 11.10 -6.76
C PRO A 62 1.82 9.83 -6.44
N LEU A 63 2.29 9.74 -5.19
CA LEU A 63 2.98 8.58 -4.61
C LEU A 63 4.28 8.18 -5.34
N ASN A 64 4.90 9.12 -6.05
CA ASN A 64 6.05 8.81 -6.89
C ASN A 64 7.24 8.25 -6.09
N HIS A 65 7.46 8.75 -4.87
CA HIS A 65 8.61 8.34 -4.07
C HIS A 65 8.40 6.94 -3.50
N GLU A 66 7.22 6.67 -2.94
CA GLU A 66 6.80 5.37 -2.41
C GLU A 66 6.75 4.31 -3.51
N ARG A 67 6.29 4.68 -4.71
CA ARG A 67 6.28 3.81 -5.89
C ARG A 67 7.67 3.43 -6.36
N THR A 68 8.53 4.42 -6.56
CA THR A 68 9.89 4.20 -7.08
C THR A 68 10.75 3.40 -6.09
N THR A 69 10.53 3.59 -4.78
CA THR A 69 11.33 2.93 -3.74
C THR A 69 10.80 1.55 -3.36
N VAL A 70 9.48 1.40 -3.24
CA VAL A 70 8.82 0.20 -2.69
C VAL A 70 7.71 -0.33 -3.59
N TYR A 71 6.63 0.43 -3.82
CA TYR A 71 5.38 -0.17 -4.32
C TYR A 71 5.49 -0.82 -5.69
N ASP A 72 6.25 -0.27 -6.63
CA ASP A 72 6.33 -0.87 -7.98
C ASP A 72 7.04 -2.25 -7.97
N LYS A 73 7.79 -2.59 -6.92
CA LYS A 73 8.38 -3.93 -6.74
C LYS A 73 7.32 -4.98 -6.35
N TYR A 74 6.26 -4.56 -5.68
CA TYR A 74 5.27 -5.45 -5.06
C TYR A 74 3.89 -5.37 -5.70
N PHE A 75 3.60 -4.27 -6.39
CA PHE A 75 2.30 -3.98 -6.98
C PHE A 75 2.42 -3.65 -8.48
N ASP A 76 1.31 -3.85 -9.19
CA ASP A 76 1.04 -3.42 -10.55
C ASP A 76 -0.29 -2.66 -10.60
N ALA A 77 -0.62 -2.07 -11.75
CA ALA A 77 -1.92 -1.42 -12.00
C ALA A 77 -2.31 -0.43 -10.88
N PHE A 78 -1.37 0.46 -10.53
CA PHE A 78 -1.53 1.45 -9.47
C PHE A 78 -2.41 2.61 -9.95
N ILE A 79 -3.56 2.81 -9.29
CA ILE A 79 -4.57 3.81 -9.65
C ILE A 79 -4.81 4.71 -8.43
N PRO A 80 -4.26 5.94 -8.40
CA PRO A 80 -4.53 6.90 -7.34
C PRO A 80 -5.73 7.79 -7.70
N ASP A 81 -6.77 7.77 -6.87
CA ASP A 81 -7.94 8.64 -6.98
C ASP A 81 -7.88 9.74 -5.92
N LEU A 82 -7.79 11.00 -6.34
CA LEU A 82 -7.83 12.14 -5.41
C LEU A 82 -9.21 12.24 -4.75
N VAL A 83 -9.22 12.33 -3.42
CA VAL A 83 -10.44 12.46 -2.62
C VAL A 83 -10.34 13.61 -1.61
N GLU A 84 -11.49 14.14 -1.20
CA GLU A 84 -11.53 15.22 -0.20
C GLU A 84 -11.23 14.74 1.23
N ARG A 85 -11.68 13.54 1.59
CA ARG A 85 -11.55 12.99 2.94
C ARG A 85 -11.57 11.47 2.97
N ARG A 86 -10.97 10.88 4.02
CA ARG A 86 -11.10 9.45 4.31
C ARG A 86 -12.55 9.15 4.69
N LYS A 87 -13.05 8.02 4.22
CA LYS A 87 -14.37 7.47 4.54
C LYS A 87 -14.20 6.02 4.98
N ASP A 88 -15.17 5.50 5.74
CA ASP A 88 -15.23 4.06 6.01
C ASP A 88 -15.95 3.34 4.86
N ASP A 89 -15.35 3.44 3.66
CA ASP A 89 -15.93 2.97 2.39
C ASP A 89 -15.03 1.95 1.67
N ILE A 90 -13.95 1.51 2.33
CA ILE A 90 -13.12 0.41 1.85
C ILE A 90 -13.67 -0.88 2.46
N VAL A 91 -14.28 -1.70 1.62
CA VAL A 91 -14.80 -3.03 1.99
C VAL A 91 -13.82 -4.10 1.52
N GLY A 92 -13.53 -5.08 2.37
CA GLY A 92 -12.58 -6.14 2.03
C GLY A 92 -11.99 -6.84 3.25
N LYS A 93 -11.21 -7.90 2.99
CA LYS A 93 -10.42 -8.58 4.02
C LYS A 93 -9.15 -7.77 4.31
N SER A 94 -8.64 -7.82 5.55
CA SER A 94 -7.36 -7.18 5.87
C SER A 94 -6.23 -7.75 5.01
N PHE A 95 -5.51 -6.87 4.31
CA PHE A 95 -4.34 -7.28 3.51
C PHE A 95 -3.18 -7.72 4.40
N TRP A 96 -2.99 -7.02 5.53
CA TRP A 96 -1.98 -7.37 6.51
C TRP A 96 -2.17 -8.79 7.05
N GLU A 97 -3.40 -9.10 7.47
CA GLU A 97 -3.73 -10.43 7.98
C GLU A 97 -3.60 -11.51 6.92
N TYR A 98 -3.97 -11.21 5.67
CA TYR A 98 -3.76 -12.12 4.55
C TYR A 98 -2.27 -12.44 4.36
N MET A 99 -1.40 -11.43 4.30
CA MET A 99 0.04 -11.62 4.16
C MET A 99 0.64 -12.43 5.31
N ARG A 100 0.12 -12.24 6.54
CA ARG A 100 0.54 -12.98 7.74
C ARG A 100 0.27 -14.48 7.67
N THR A 101 -0.64 -14.92 6.80
CA THR A 101 -0.98 -16.35 6.61
C THR A 101 -0.19 -17.05 5.51
N LEU A 102 0.68 -16.35 4.78
CA LEU A 102 1.45 -16.89 3.65
C LEU A 102 2.71 -17.64 4.10
#